data_AF-A0A6N2TDG4-F1
#
_entry.id   AF-A0A6N2TDG4-F1
#
_cell.length_a   1.000
_cell.length_b   1.000
_cell.length_c   1.000
_cell.angle_alpha   90.00
_cell.angle_beta   90.00
_cell.angle_gamma   90.00
#
_symmetry.space_group_name_H-M   'P 1'
#
loop_
_entity.id
_entity.type
_entity.pdbx_description
1 polymer ?
#
loop_
_entity_poly.entity_id
_entity_poly.type
_entity_poly.pdbx_seq_one_letter_code
_entity_poly.pdbx_strand_id
1 'polypeptide(L)'
;MKTIWMLAAKYLRRDPKRTSIMVICMSLVVMMITVITVFAFSYQHHIKQKIVQEDGNWHVVFHDLTEKQAEALQNHSAVKRVEKRTKISNEVNDLFDQQTDRICMSVELKHVNFMIERKTAKIAEEIRMERESGEEYSRPDAMYNVSYHTDLLGVEGINIETMEKGQAFVFLVVIVIVIGSVFMYYAVNSAWDEHLHFIGMLGSVGASVKQKQRVIYAEGFLTGILGAVIGFLMGILFLTIGMRKLSYFL
;
A
#
# COMPACT_ATOMS: atom_id res chain seq x y z
N MET A 1 -37.38 -9.10 16.24
CA MET A 1 -36.22 -8.36 15.67
C MET A 1 -36.61 -7.05 14.99
N LYS A 2 -37.66 -7.01 14.15
CA LYS A 2 -38.14 -5.79 13.48
C LYS A 2 -38.46 -4.60 14.41
N THR A 3 -38.99 -4.86 15.60
CA THR A 3 -39.33 -3.82 16.60
C THR A 3 -38.11 -3.05 17.13
N ILE A 4 -36.95 -3.71 17.28
CA ILE A 4 -35.73 -3.08 17.82
C ILE A 4 -35.13 -2.11 16.80
N TRP A 5 -35.05 -2.52 15.53
CA TRP A 5 -34.58 -1.67 14.43
C TRP A 5 -35.50 -0.48 14.18
N MET A 6 -36.82 -0.69 14.28
CA MET A 6 -37.80 0.38 14.16
C MET A 6 -37.68 1.40 15.30
N LEU A 7 -37.44 0.95 16.53
CA LEU A 7 -37.23 1.82 17.69
C LEU A 7 -35.91 2.59 17.57
N ALA A 8 -34.81 1.93 17.18
CA ALA A 8 -33.51 2.57 16.98
C ALA A 8 -33.57 3.64 15.87
N ALA A 9 -34.17 3.31 14.72
CA ALA A 9 -34.34 4.26 13.61
C ALA A 9 -35.27 5.43 13.97
N LYS A 10 -36.31 5.21 14.78
CA LYS A 10 -37.22 6.26 15.25
C LYS A 10 -36.57 7.15 16.31
N TYR A 11 -35.71 6.58 17.16
CA TYR A 11 -34.91 7.29 18.15
C TYR A 11 -33.88 8.22 17.48
N LEU A 12 -33.17 7.72 16.45
CA LEU A 12 -32.26 8.51 15.61
C LEU A 12 -32.89 9.74 14.97
N ARG A 13 -34.18 9.68 14.62
CA ARG A 13 -34.92 10.82 14.05
C ARG A 13 -35.48 11.79 15.09
N ARG A 14 -35.49 11.41 16.38
CA ARG A 14 -36.09 12.23 17.44
C ARG A 14 -35.15 13.34 17.92
N ASP A 15 -33.85 13.06 17.99
CA ASP A 15 -32.80 14.04 18.33
C ASP A 15 -31.78 14.20 17.19
N PRO A 16 -32.17 14.86 16.08
CA PRO A 16 -31.37 14.91 14.85
C PRO A 16 -30.07 15.68 15.01
N LYS A 17 -29.98 16.62 15.97
CA LYS A 17 -28.76 17.41 16.21
C LYS A 17 -27.60 16.51 16.64
N ARG A 18 -27.85 15.61 17.59
CA ARG A 18 -26.87 14.65 18.11
C ARG A 18 -26.44 13.66 17.04
N THR A 19 -27.40 13.04 16.35
CA THR A 19 -27.12 12.08 15.28
C THR A 19 -26.35 12.73 14.14
N SER A 20 -26.64 13.99 13.80
CA SER A 20 -25.90 14.72 12.77
C SER A 20 -24.44 14.92 13.15
N ILE A 21 -24.13 15.28 14.40
CA ILE A 21 -22.74 15.45 14.87
C ILE A 21 -21.95 14.14 14.71
N MET A 22 -22.51 13.01 15.15
CA MET A 22 -21.85 11.70 15.01
C MET A 22 -21.66 11.31 13.55
N VAL A 23 -22.68 11.51 12.70
CA VAL A 23 -22.60 11.18 11.27
C VAL A 23 -21.58 12.06 10.56
N ILE A 24 -21.52 13.35 10.86
CA ILE A 24 -20.53 14.29 10.28
C ILE A 24 -19.11 13.88 10.69
N CYS A 25 -18.89 13.59 11.97
CA CYS A 25 -17.59 13.17 12.47
C CYS A 25 -17.13 11.86 11.79
N MET A 26 -18.01 10.85 11.74
CA MET A 26 -17.73 9.59 11.06
C MET A 26 -17.44 9.80 9.56
N SER A 27 -18.25 10.63 8.90
CA SER A 27 -18.07 10.94 7.47
C SER A 27 -16.73 11.62 7.22
N LEU A 28 -16.31 12.54 8.09
CA LEU A 28 -15.04 13.25 7.96
C LEU A 28 -13.85 12.30 8.13
N VAL A 29 -13.88 11.40 9.12
CA VAL A 29 -12.82 10.40 9.33
C VAL A 29 -12.73 9.46 8.13
N VAL A 30 -13.86 8.95 7.65
CA VAL A 30 -13.90 8.05 6.47
C VAL A 30 -13.44 8.76 5.20
N MET A 31 -13.85 10.02 5.00
CA MET A 31 -13.39 10.86 3.89
C MET A 31 -11.86 11.02 3.93
N MET A 32 -11.30 11.35 5.09
CA MET A 32 -9.85 11.57 5.26
C MET A 32 -9.06 10.29 4.98
N ILE A 33 -9.49 9.15 5.53
CA ILE A 33 -8.85 7.85 5.27
C ILE A 33 -8.92 7.52 3.77
N THR A 34 -10.07 7.70 3.13
CA THR A 34 -10.26 7.41 1.70
C THR A 34 -9.34 8.26 0.82
N VAL A 35 -9.31 9.58 1.06
CA VAL A 35 -8.46 10.52 0.29
C VAL A 35 -6.99 10.14 0.42
N ILE A 36 -6.54 9.88 1.64
CA ILE A 36 -5.14 9.58 1.94
C ILE A 36 -4.73 8.25 1.30
N THR A 37 -5.53 7.20 1.45
CA THR A 37 -5.23 5.89 0.85
C THR A 37 -5.18 5.95 -0.67
N VAL A 38 -6.17 6.59 -1.32
CA VAL A 38 -6.18 6.70 -2.79
C VAL A 38 -5.00 7.52 -3.29
N PHE A 39 -4.68 8.63 -2.62
CA PHE A 39 -3.52 9.45 -2.96
C PHE A 39 -2.21 8.65 -2.87
N ALA A 40 -2.04 7.80 -1.86
CA ALA A 40 -0.88 6.91 -1.75
C ALA A 40 -0.72 5.97 -2.93
N PHE A 41 -1.78 5.24 -3.25
CA PHE A 41 -1.75 4.26 -4.33
C PHE A 41 -1.44 4.97 -5.65
N SER A 42 -2.02 6.15 -5.87
CA SER A 42 -1.72 6.98 -7.03
C SER A 42 -0.27 7.45 -7.06
N TYR A 43 0.28 7.91 -5.94
CA TYR A 43 1.65 8.38 -5.84
C TYR A 43 2.68 7.26 -6.09
N GLN A 44 2.47 6.08 -5.49
CA GLN A 44 3.29 4.90 -5.72
C GLN A 44 3.24 4.46 -7.19
N HIS A 45 2.04 4.49 -7.79
CA HIS A 45 1.87 4.19 -9.21
C HIS A 45 2.67 5.16 -10.09
N HIS A 46 2.62 6.46 -9.79
CA HIS A 46 3.34 7.48 -10.54
C HIS A 46 4.87 7.32 -10.42
N ILE A 47 5.39 7.09 -9.20
CA ILE A 47 6.84 6.85 -9.03
C ILE A 47 7.25 5.60 -9.81
N LYS A 48 6.49 4.51 -9.71
CA LYS A 48 6.78 3.27 -10.45
C LYS A 48 6.85 3.51 -11.95
N GLN A 49 5.87 4.23 -12.49
CA GLN A 49 5.85 4.54 -13.93
C GLN A 49 7.06 5.39 -14.33
N LYS A 50 7.47 6.35 -13.51
CA LYS A 50 8.64 7.18 -13.77
C LYS A 50 9.92 6.34 -13.84
N ILE A 51 10.16 5.47 -12.86
CA ILE A 51 11.33 4.57 -12.82
C ILE A 51 11.32 3.64 -14.04
N VAL A 52 10.16 3.08 -14.39
CA VAL A 52 10.03 2.19 -15.55
C VAL A 52 10.30 2.92 -16.87
N GLN A 53 9.99 4.21 -16.96
CA GLN A 53 10.27 5.03 -18.15
C GLN A 53 11.74 5.45 -18.25
N GLU A 54 12.36 5.81 -17.13
CA GLU A 54 13.76 6.29 -17.07
C GLU A 54 14.76 5.13 -17.16
N ASP A 55 14.57 4.07 -16.36
CA ASP A 55 15.56 2.99 -16.20
C ASP A 55 15.11 1.65 -16.80
N GLY A 56 13.84 1.55 -17.21
CA GLY A 56 13.26 0.33 -17.77
C GLY A 56 12.64 -0.60 -16.73
N ASN A 57 11.77 -1.50 -17.19
CA ASN A 57 11.08 -2.48 -16.33
C ASN A 57 11.86 -3.80 -16.22
N TRP A 58 12.87 -3.82 -15.35
CA TRP A 58 13.67 -5.00 -14.97
C TRP A 58 13.93 -5.00 -13.46
N HIS A 59 14.08 -6.19 -12.87
CA HIS A 59 14.26 -6.34 -11.41
C HIS A 59 15.69 -6.71 -11.04
N VAL A 60 16.34 -7.51 -11.90
CA VAL A 60 17.63 -8.13 -11.64
C VAL A 60 18.48 -8.09 -12.91
N VAL A 61 19.77 -7.79 -12.80
CA VAL A 61 20.75 -7.89 -13.89
C VAL A 61 21.79 -8.93 -13.54
N PHE A 62 21.87 -9.97 -14.36
CA PHE A 62 22.93 -10.97 -14.27
C PHE A 62 24.09 -10.55 -15.16
N HIS A 63 25.28 -10.44 -14.58
CA HIS A 63 26.50 -10.03 -15.28
C HIS A 63 27.34 -11.24 -15.68
N ASP A 64 28.27 -10.99 -16.61
CA ASP A 64 29.30 -11.96 -17.02
C ASP A 64 28.77 -13.33 -17.49
N LEU A 65 27.61 -13.36 -18.15
CA LEU A 65 27.03 -14.60 -18.68
C LEU A 65 27.66 -15.01 -20.02
N THR A 66 27.91 -16.30 -20.19
CA THR A 66 28.19 -16.90 -21.50
C THR A 66 26.92 -17.00 -22.36
N GLU A 67 27.06 -17.14 -23.68
CA GLU A 67 25.91 -17.25 -24.59
C GLU A 67 24.95 -18.40 -24.22
N LYS A 68 25.49 -19.55 -23.81
CA LYS A 68 24.69 -20.71 -23.34
C LYS A 68 23.89 -20.41 -22.08
N GLN A 69 24.47 -19.66 -21.14
CA GLN A 69 23.78 -19.26 -19.91
C GLN A 69 22.70 -18.23 -20.17
N ALA A 70 22.95 -17.30 -21.11
CA ALA A 70 21.98 -16.31 -21.54
C ALA A 70 20.75 -16.95 -22.21
N GLU A 71 20.93 -18.01 -22.98
CA GLU A 71 19.83 -18.80 -23.58
C GLU A 71 19.06 -19.60 -22.52
N ALA A 72 19.76 -20.24 -21.57
CA ALA A 72 19.12 -20.94 -20.46
C ALA A 72 18.25 -20.00 -19.59
N LEU A 73 18.73 -18.78 -19.36
CA LEU A 73 18.02 -17.76 -18.58
C LEU A 73 16.75 -17.26 -19.30
N GLN A 74 16.79 -17.11 -20.62
CA GLN A 74 15.60 -16.71 -21.42
C GLN A 74 14.47 -17.74 -21.33
N ASN A 75 14.81 -19.02 -21.27
CA ASN A 75 13.83 -20.11 -21.20
C ASN A 75 13.40 -20.45 -19.76
N HIS A 76 13.93 -19.75 -18.76
CA HIS A 76 13.69 -20.07 -17.36
C HIS A 76 12.24 -19.73 -16.93
N SER A 77 11.57 -20.66 -16.24
CA SER A 77 10.13 -20.54 -15.91
C SER A 77 9.77 -19.32 -15.04
N ALA A 78 10.69 -18.86 -14.16
CA ALA A 78 10.50 -17.71 -13.28
C ALA A 78 10.64 -16.35 -13.98
N VAL A 79 11.18 -16.35 -15.20
CA VAL A 79 11.49 -15.16 -15.98
C VAL A 79 10.30 -14.81 -16.87
N LYS A 80 9.95 -13.52 -16.92
CA LYS A 80 8.87 -12.99 -17.75
C LYS A 80 9.41 -12.37 -19.04
N ARG A 81 10.47 -11.57 -18.93
CA ARG A 81 11.14 -10.91 -20.05
C ARG A 81 12.63 -10.83 -19.74
N VAL A 82 13.44 -11.00 -20.77
CA VAL A 82 14.88 -10.77 -20.71
C VAL A 82 15.27 -9.79 -21.78
N GLU A 83 16.15 -8.86 -21.45
CA GLU A 83 16.69 -7.88 -22.36
C GLU A 83 18.22 -7.91 -22.27
N LYS A 84 18.88 -8.00 -23.43
CA LYS A 84 20.34 -7.96 -23.52
C LYS A 84 20.77 -6.52 -23.27
N ARG A 85 21.57 -6.28 -22.23
CA ARG A 85 22.15 -4.96 -21.96
C ARG A 85 23.48 -4.87 -22.68
N THR A 86 23.48 -4.26 -23.86
CA THR A 86 24.74 -3.86 -24.52
C THR A 86 25.39 -2.79 -23.65
N LYS A 87 26.62 -3.00 -23.17
CA LYS A 87 27.36 -1.95 -22.46
C LYS A 87 27.45 -0.74 -23.40
N ILE A 88 26.72 0.33 -23.14
CA ILE A 88 27.02 1.65 -23.72
C ILE A 88 28.25 2.11 -22.95
N SER A 89 29.43 1.70 -23.42
CA SER A 89 30.71 2.26 -22.98
C SER A 89 30.77 3.69 -23.48
N ASN A 90 30.31 4.61 -22.64
CA ASN A 90 30.64 6.02 -22.73
C ASN A 90 31.31 6.42 -21.41
N GLU A 91 32.42 5.79 -21.08
CA GLU A 91 33.48 6.44 -20.30
C GLU A 91 34.80 5.72 -20.50
N VAL A 92 35.84 6.53 -20.53
CA VAL A 92 37.14 6.32 -21.16
C VAL A 92 38.03 5.40 -20.33
N ASN A 93 38.82 4.57 -21.05
CA ASN A 93 40.01 3.84 -20.61
C ASN A 93 39.83 2.76 -19.53
N ASP A 94 39.57 1.53 -20.00
CA ASP A 94 40.25 0.37 -19.43
C ASP A 94 40.97 -0.39 -20.57
N LEU A 95 42.30 -0.45 -20.45
CA LEU A 95 43.25 -1.04 -21.41
C LEU A 95 43.23 -2.59 -21.41
N PHE A 96 42.12 -3.21 -21.02
CA PHE A 96 41.94 -4.66 -20.94
C PHE A 96 40.58 -5.14 -21.50
N ASP A 97 39.96 -4.42 -22.44
CA ASP A 97 38.78 -4.91 -23.16
C ASP A 97 39.15 -5.58 -24.51
N GLN A 98 40.06 -6.55 -24.45
CA GLN A 98 40.20 -7.52 -25.52
C GLN A 98 39.64 -8.84 -25.01
N GLN A 99 38.41 -9.12 -25.47
CA GLN A 99 37.86 -10.46 -25.60
C GLN A 99 37.33 -11.08 -24.30
N THR A 100 36.15 -10.62 -23.88
CA THR A 100 35.25 -11.51 -23.16
C THR A 100 33.86 -11.52 -23.81
N ASP A 101 33.42 -12.71 -24.20
CA ASP A 101 32.07 -13.06 -24.66
C ASP A 101 31.05 -12.98 -23.50
N ARG A 102 31.16 -11.93 -22.68
CA ARG A 102 30.45 -11.75 -21.42
C ARG A 102 29.25 -10.85 -21.66
N ILE A 103 28.07 -11.43 -21.51
CA ILE A 103 26.78 -10.82 -21.80
C ILE A 103 26.11 -10.42 -20.48
N CYS A 104 25.64 -9.17 -20.39
CA CYS A 104 24.77 -8.73 -19.29
C CYS A 104 23.30 -8.91 -19.70
N MET A 105 22.50 -9.54 -18.84
CA MET A 105 21.08 -9.79 -19.08
C MET A 105 20.23 -9.16 -17.99
N SER A 106 19.40 -8.19 -18.36
CA SER A 106 18.37 -7.64 -17.46
C SER A 106 17.11 -8.52 -17.51
N VAL A 107 16.60 -8.86 -16.34
CA VAL A 107 15.54 -9.85 -16.17
C VAL A 107 14.35 -9.21 -15.46
N GLU A 108 13.19 -9.31 -16.09
CA GLU A 108 11.89 -9.09 -15.46
C GLU A 108 11.40 -10.43 -14.89
N LEU A 109 11.27 -10.53 -13.57
CA LEU A 109 10.74 -11.73 -12.90
C LEU A 109 9.20 -11.73 -12.95
N LYS A 110 8.58 -12.91 -13.02
CA LYS A 110 7.11 -13.04 -12.93
C LYS A 110 6.55 -12.70 -11.55
N HIS A 111 7.27 -13.11 -10.50
CA HIS A 111 6.85 -12.96 -9.12
C HIS A 111 7.99 -12.49 -8.24
N VAL A 112 7.91 -11.23 -7.85
CA VAL A 112 8.87 -10.56 -6.98
C VAL A 112 8.33 -10.54 -5.56
N ASN A 113 9.18 -10.89 -4.59
CA ASN A 113 8.85 -10.88 -3.17
C ASN A 113 10.12 -10.62 -2.35
N PHE A 114 10.00 -10.55 -1.02
CA PHE A 114 11.14 -10.36 -0.11
C PHE A 114 12.24 -11.45 -0.24
N MET A 115 11.93 -12.60 -0.84
CA MET A 115 12.91 -13.68 -1.09
C MET A 115 13.56 -13.58 -2.48
N ILE A 116 13.56 -12.38 -3.09
CA ILE A 116 14.14 -12.17 -4.42
C ILE A 116 15.59 -12.63 -4.48
N GLU A 117 16.40 -12.32 -3.47
CA GLU A 117 17.82 -12.68 -3.46
C GLU A 117 18.02 -14.20 -3.47
N ARG A 118 17.25 -14.94 -2.67
CA ARG A 118 17.27 -16.41 -2.66
C ARG A 118 16.79 -17.01 -3.97
N LYS A 119 15.77 -16.42 -4.61
CA LYS A 119 15.29 -16.87 -5.92
C LYS A 119 16.34 -16.64 -6.99
N THR A 120 16.96 -15.47 -7.00
CA THR A 120 18.01 -15.09 -7.93
C THR A 120 19.22 -15.99 -7.78
N ALA A 121 19.64 -16.30 -6.55
CA ALA A 121 20.73 -17.24 -6.30
C ALA A 121 20.42 -18.66 -6.82
N LYS A 122 19.18 -19.15 -6.66
CA LYS A 122 18.75 -20.43 -7.24
C LYS A 122 18.79 -20.42 -8.76
N ILE A 123 18.27 -19.38 -9.40
CA ILE A 123 18.34 -19.22 -10.86
C ILE A 123 19.80 -19.21 -11.31
N ALA A 124 20.67 -18.52 -10.56
CA ALA A 124 22.09 -18.45 -10.86
C ALA A 124 22.79 -19.82 -10.77
N GLU A 125 22.45 -20.60 -9.75
CA GLU A 125 22.93 -21.96 -9.58
C GLU A 125 22.43 -22.90 -10.69
N GLU A 126 21.15 -22.81 -11.06
CA GLU A 126 20.54 -23.62 -12.12
C GLU A 126 21.17 -23.35 -13.50
N ILE A 127 21.49 -22.10 -13.81
CA ILE A 127 22.23 -21.76 -15.04
C ILE A 127 23.74 -21.96 -14.92
N ARG A 128 24.22 -22.49 -13.79
CA ARG A 128 25.64 -22.77 -13.51
C ARG A 128 26.53 -21.54 -13.67
N MET A 129 26.11 -20.40 -13.13
CA MET A 129 27.00 -19.24 -13.01
C MET A 129 28.18 -19.55 -12.09
N GLU A 130 29.32 -18.92 -12.37
CA GLU A 130 30.48 -18.98 -11.50
C GLU A 130 30.18 -18.22 -10.21
N ARG A 131 30.55 -18.80 -9.07
CA ARG A 131 30.41 -18.11 -7.78
C ARG A 131 31.53 -17.09 -7.67
N GLU A 132 31.18 -15.84 -7.51
CA GLU A 132 32.15 -14.83 -7.10
C GLU A 132 32.47 -15.04 -5.62
N SER A 133 33.71 -15.46 -5.33
CA SER A 133 34.28 -15.38 -3.98
C SER A 133 35.27 -14.23 -3.98
N GLY A 134 34.86 -13.06 -3.52
CA GLY A 134 35.73 -11.88 -3.52
C GLY A 134 35.34 -10.90 -2.43
N GLU A 135 36.30 -10.62 -1.54
CA GLU A 135 36.25 -9.73 -0.37
C GLU A 135 36.12 -8.23 -0.73
N GLU A 136 35.67 -7.88 -1.94
CA GLU A 136 35.84 -6.55 -2.53
C GLU A 136 34.56 -6.05 -3.26
N TYR A 137 33.42 -5.98 -2.57
CA TYR A 137 32.37 -4.93 -2.69
C TYR A 137 31.23 -5.16 -1.67
N SER A 138 30.49 -4.08 -1.35
CA SER A 138 29.65 -3.80 -0.17
C SER A 138 28.51 -4.74 0.27
N ARG A 139 28.40 -5.99 -0.20
CA ARG A 139 27.41 -6.97 0.30
C ARG A 139 28.03 -8.35 0.56
N PRO A 140 28.47 -8.68 1.79
CA PRO A 140 29.16 -9.94 2.12
C PRO A 140 28.34 -11.23 1.91
N ASP A 141 27.06 -11.13 1.52
CA ASP A 141 26.15 -12.27 1.26
C ASP A 141 25.88 -12.51 -0.24
N ALA A 142 26.44 -11.72 -1.16
CA ALA A 142 26.19 -11.86 -2.58
C ALA A 142 27.07 -12.95 -3.21
N MET A 143 26.47 -14.13 -3.43
CA MET A 143 27.13 -15.35 -3.92
C MET A 143 27.40 -15.39 -5.44
N TYR A 144 26.82 -14.46 -6.20
CA TYR A 144 26.86 -14.40 -7.67
C TYR A 144 26.88 -12.93 -8.14
N ASN A 145 27.50 -12.65 -9.28
CA ASN A 145 27.58 -11.30 -9.88
C ASN A 145 26.22 -10.83 -10.40
N VAL A 146 25.41 -10.28 -9.50
CA VAL A 146 24.03 -9.90 -9.80
C VAL A 146 23.68 -8.55 -9.17
N SER A 147 23.20 -7.63 -9.99
CA SER A 147 22.71 -6.31 -9.53
C SER A 147 21.18 -6.28 -9.46
N TYR A 148 20.65 -5.54 -8.52
CA TYR A 148 19.20 -5.38 -8.32
C TYR A 148 18.77 -3.96 -8.66
N HIS A 149 17.57 -3.82 -9.22
CA HIS A 149 16.96 -2.51 -9.45
C HIS A 149 16.42 -1.97 -8.12
N THR A 150 17.27 -1.35 -7.32
CA THR A 150 16.92 -0.92 -5.96
C THR A 150 15.75 0.04 -5.91
N ASP A 151 15.64 0.95 -6.89
CA ASP A 151 14.55 1.93 -6.95
C ASP A 151 13.20 1.28 -7.28
N LEU A 152 13.14 0.43 -8.31
CA LEU A 152 11.92 -0.29 -8.66
C LEU A 152 11.48 -1.23 -7.54
N LEU A 153 12.43 -2.00 -6.97
CA LEU A 153 12.16 -2.92 -5.86
C LEU A 153 11.77 -2.18 -4.57
N GLY A 154 12.26 -0.97 -4.38
CA GLY A 154 11.87 -0.10 -3.26
C GLY A 154 10.41 0.32 -3.35
N VAL A 155 9.95 0.73 -4.53
CA VAL A 155 8.54 1.09 -4.78
C VAL A 155 7.61 -0.13 -4.73
N GLU A 156 8.12 -1.31 -5.10
CA GLU A 156 7.39 -2.58 -4.95
C GLU A 156 7.39 -3.12 -3.50
N GLY A 157 8.06 -2.44 -2.57
CA GLY A 157 8.05 -2.77 -1.14
C GLY A 157 8.91 -3.97 -0.76
N ILE A 158 9.95 -4.27 -1.53
CA ILE A 158 10.82 -5.44 -1.32
C ILE A 158 12.12 -5.06 -0.60
N ASN A 159 12.67 -3.88 -0.85
CA ASN A 159 13.96 -3.48 -0.28
C ASN A 159 13.80 -2.66 1.02
N ILE A 160 14.51 -3.09 2.05
CA ILE A 160 14.50 -2.56 3.43
C ILE A 160 15.33 -1.29 3.58
N GLU A 161 16.26 -1.02 2.65
CA GLU A 161 17.15 0.15 2.70
C GLU A 161 16.47 1.39 2.11
N THR A 162 15.65 1.23 1.07
CA THR A 162 14.85 2.30 0.45
C THR A 162 13.49 2.52 1.14
N MET A 163 13.25 1.84 2.26
CA MET A 163 11.98 1.86 3.01
C MET A 163 11.63 3.24 3.60
N GLU A 164 12.53 4.23 3.57
CA GLU A 164 12.26 5.57 4.12
C GLU A 164 11.01 6.23 3.50
N LYS A 165 10.79 6.09 2.19
CA LYS A 165 9.65 6.74 1.51
C LYS A 165 8.34 5.95 1.64
N GLY A 166 8.41 4.62 1.63
CA GLY A 166 7.23 3.75 1.78
C GLY A 166 6.72 3.65 3.22
N GLN A 167 7.62 3.57 4.20
CA GLN A 167 7.26 3.51 5.62
C GLN A 167 6.63 4.81 6.12
N ALA A 168 7.10 5.97 5.64
CA ALA A 168 6.52 7.26 6.03
C ALA A 168 5.02 7.33 5.70
N PHE A 169 4.59 6.75 4.58
CA PHE A 169 3.18 6.73 4.20
C PHE A 169 2.36 5.80 5.10
N VAL A 170 2.86 4.61 5.41
CA VAL A 170 2.19 3.68 6.35
C VAL A 170 2.03 4.34 7.73
N PHE A 171 3.08 5.01 8.20
CA PHE A 171 3.06 5.76 9.46
C PHE A 171 2.01 6.88 9.45
N LEU A 172 1.89 7.63 8.35
CA LEU A 172 0.87 8.66 8.18
C LEU A 172 -0.55 8.09 8.26
N VAL A 173 -0.83 6.95 7.61
CA VAL A 173 -2.13 6.27 7.70
C VAL A 173 -2.45 5.84 9.13
N VAL A 174 -1.46 5.31 9.85
CA VAL A 174 -1.62 4.91 11.26
C VAL A 174 -1.96 6.14 12.12
N ILE A 175 -1.27 7.26 11.95
CA ILE A 175 -1.57 8.51 12.66
C ILE A 175 -3.01 8.96 12.39
N VAL A 176 -3.45 8.93 11.13
CA VAL A 176 -4.81 9.31 10.73
C VAL A 176 -5.86 8.42 11.40
N ILE A 177 -5.60 7.12 11.52
CA ILE A 177 -6.48 6.18 12.22
C ILE A 177 -6.53 6.48 13.72
N VAL A 178 -5.39 6.79 14.34
CA VAL A 178 -5.31 7.14 15.77
C VAL A 178 -6.05 8.45 16.04
N ILE A 179 -5.82 9.48 15.22
CA ILE A 179 -6.55 10.75 15.33
C ILE A 179 -8.05 10.50 15.13
N GLY A 180 -8.42 9.72 14.10
CA GLY A 180 -9.81 9.37 13.82
C GLY A 180 -10.49 8.64 14.98
N SER A 181 -9.79 7.74 15.68
CA SER A 181 -10.34 7.02 16.83
C SER A 181 -10.55 7.95 18.04
N VAL A 182 -9.63 8.89 18.27
CA VAL A 182 -9.79 9.93 19.30
C VAL A 182 -10.97 10.84 18.98
N PHE A 183 -11.09 11.30 17.72
CA PHE A 183 -12.24 12.10 17.27
C PHE A 183 -13.57 11.35 17.47
N MET A 184 -13.59 10.07 17.13
CA MET A 184 -14.77 9.22 17.33
C MET A 184 -15.12 9.06 18.81
N TYR A 185 -14.12 8.90 19.68
CA TYR A 185 -14.32 8.87 21.13
C TYR A 185 -14.98 10.17 21.62
N TYR A 186 -14.48 11.33 21.19
CA TYR A 186 -15.08 12.62 21.53
C TYR A 186 -16.52 12.76 21.01
N ALA A 187 -16.80 12.31 19.78
CA ALA A 187 -18.14 12.33 19.21
C ALA A 187 -19.13 11.47 20.02
N VAL A 188 -18.70 10.28 20.45
CA VAL A 188 -19.51 9.38 21.28
C VAL A 188 -19.69 9.94 22.70
N ASN A 189 -18.65 10.52 23.29
CA ASN A 189 -18.72 11.14 24.62
C ASN A 189 -19.69 12.33 24.64
N SER A 190 -19.67 13.16 23.60
CA SER A 190 -20.66 14.23 23.41
C SER A 190 -22.10 13.71 23.28
N ALA A 191 -22.26 12.44 22.91
CA ALA A 191 -23.54 11.78 22.71
C ALA A 191 -24.03 11.04 23.96
N TRP A 192 -23.22 10.98 25.03
CA TRP A 192 -23.40 10.06 26.16
C TRP A 192 -24.41 10.55 27.21
N ASP A 193 -24.47 11.86 27.45
CA ASP A 193 -25.33 12.46 28.48
C ASP A 193 -26.82 12.19 28.22
N GLU A 194 -27.24 12.29 26.97
CA GLU A 194 -28.62 12.06 26.54
C GLU A 194 -28.99 10.57 26.50
N HIS A 195 -27.99 9.71 26.24
CA HIS A 195 -28.13 8.25 26.22
C HIS A 195 -28.43 7.67 27.59
N LEU A 196 -27.77 8.20 28.62
CA LEU A 196 -28.00 7.82 30.00
C LEU A 196 -29.45 8.06 30.41
N HIS A 197 -30.04 9.21 30.03
CA HIS A 197 -31.44 9.52 30.32
C HIS A 197 -32.41 8.55 29.62
N PHE A 198 -32.16 8.22 28.35
CA PHE A 198 -32.98 7.25 27.60
C PHE A 198 -32.90 5.82 28.15
N ILE A 199 -31.70 5.37 28.50
CA ILE A 199 -31.48 4.05 29.13
C ILE A 199 -32.14 4.00 30.52
N GLY A 200 -32.13 5.11 31.26
CA GLY A 200 -32.84 5.29 32.52
C GLY A 200 -34.36 5.10 32.34
N MET A 201 -34.97 5.76 31.36
CA MET A 201 -36.39 5.61 31.04
C MET A 201 -36.76 4.17 30.63
N LEU A 202 -35.96 3.53 29.76
CA LEU A 202 -36.15 2.12 29.40
C LEU A 202 -36.00 1.18 30.60
N GLY A 203 -35.15 1.55 31.57
CA GLY A 203 -35.01 0.85 32.84
C GLY A 203 -36.31 0.83 33.65
N SER A 204 -37.01 1.96 33.74
CA SER A 204 -38.27 2.08 34.49
C SER A 204 -39.43 1.29 33.88
N VAL A 205 -39.41 1.06 32.57
CA VAL A 205 -40.41 0.23 31.85
C VAL A 205 -40.14 -1.28 32.02
N GLY A 206 -39.06 -1.66 32.70
CA GLY A 206 -38.69 -3.06 32.90
C GLY A 206 -37.98 -3.70 31.69
N ALA A 207 -37.37 -2.90 30.81
CA ALA A 207 -36.66 -3.44 29.66
C ALA A 207 -35.46 -4.32 30.09
N SER A 208 -35.34 -5.50 29.49
CA SER A 208 -34.25 -6.43 29.76
C SER A 208 -32.89 -5.84 29.37
N VAL A 209 -31.82 -6.19 30.09
CA VAL A 209 -30.43 -5.80 29.78
C VAL A 209 -30.05 -6.15 28.33
N LYS A 210 -30.50 -7.31 27.83
CA LYS A 210 -30.28 -7.76 26.45
C LYS A 210 -31.05 -6.94 25.40
N GLN A 211 -32.14 -6.28 25.79
CA GLN A 211 -32.90 -5.38 24.91
C GLN A 211 -32.21 -4.02 24.82
N LYS A 212 -31.71 -3.49 25.94
CA LYS A 212 -30.95 -2.23 25.99
C LYS A 212 -29.68 -2.29 25.14
N GLN A 213 -28.87 -3.35 25.31
CA GLN A 213 -27.64 -3.53 24.52
C GLN A 213 -27.92 -3.62 23.01
N ARG A 214 -28.97 -4.36 22.60
CA ARG A 214 -29.32 -4.48 21.18
C ARG A 214 -29.73 -3.16 20.54
N VAL A 215 -30.37 -2.26 21.28
CA VAL A 215 -30.70 -0.91 20.78
C VAL A 215 -29.42 -0.10 20.53
N ILE A 216 -28.46 -0.14 21.45
CA ILE A 216 -27.19 0.59 21.33
C ILE A 216 -26.39 0.10 20.12
N TYR A 217 -26.24 -1.22 19.94
CA TYR A 217 -25.54 -1.77 18.78
C TYR A 217 -26.26 -1.45 17.46
N ALA A 218 -27.60 -1.51 17.43
CA ALA A 218 -28.36 -1.17 16.23
C ALA A 218 -28.21 0.31 15.84
N GLU A 219 -28.23 1.22 16.82
CA GLU A 219 -28.01 2.64 16.58
C GLU A 219 -26.61 2.93 16.03
N GLY A 220 -25.57 2.40 16.68
CA GLY A 220 -24.19 2.55 16.22
C GLY A 220 -23.95 1.96 14.84
N PHE A 221 -24.61 0.85 14.51
CA PHE A 221 -24.53 0.25 13.19
C PHE A 221 -25.21 1.10 12.11
N LEU A 222 -26.39 1.66 12.40
CA LEU A 222 -27.11 2.55 11.48
C LEU A 222 -26.33 3.84 11.20
N THR A 223 -25.81 4.51 12.24
CA THR A 223 -25.01 5.73 12.08
C THR A 223 -23.67 5.46 11.44
N GLY A 224 -23.06 4.31 11.73
CA GLY A 224 -21.81 3.86 11.10
C GLY A 224 -21.95 3.65 9.60
N ILE A 225 -22.99 2.95 9.15
CA ILE A 225 -23.25 2.77 7.70
C ILE A 225 -23.51 4.11 7.02
N LEU A 226 -24.37 4.96 7.61
CA LEU A 226 -24.68 6.27 7.03
C LEU A 226 -23.42 7.14 6.90
N GLY A 227 -22.62 7.23 7.96
CA GLY A 227 -21.37 8.00 7.95
C GLY A 227 -20.33 7.43 6.98
N ALA A 228 -20.19 6.11 6.89
CA ALA A 228 -19.25 5.49 5.97
C ALA A 228 -19.62 5.74 4.50
N VAL A 229 -20.90 5.58 4.14
CA VAL A 229 -21.39 5.82 2.77
C VAL A 229 -21.20 7.29 2.39
N ILE A 230 -21.62 8.21 3.26
CA ILE A 230 -21.50 9.66 2.99
C ILE A 230 -20.02 10.05 2.89
N GLY A 231 -19.18 9.62 3.84
CA GLY A 231 -17.75 9.92 3.85
C GLY A 231 -17.02 9.40 2.62
N PHE A 232 -17.33 8.18 2.18
CA PHE A 232 -16.74 7.59 0.98
C PHE A 232 -17.11 8.37 -0.30
N LEU A 233 -18.40 8.69 -0.46
CA LEU A 233 -18.87 9.48 -1.61
C LEU A 233 -18.27 10.89 -1.62
N MET A 234 -18.22 11.56 -0.47
CA MET A 234 -17.57 12.88 -0.34
C MET A 234 -16.07 12.80 -0.62
N GLY A 235 -15.39 11.71 -0.21
CA GLY A 235 -13.98 11.48 -0.50
C GLY A 235 -13.68 11.36 -1.99
N ILE A 236 -14.47 10.56 -2.73
CA ILE A 236 -14.33 10.44 -4.18
C ILE A 236 -14.59 11.78 -4.87
N LEU A 237 -15.64 12.50 -4.44
CA LEU A 237 -15.97 13.81 -4.98
C LEU A 237 -14.81 14.80 -4.76
N PHE A 238 -14.24 14.82 -3.56
CA PHE A 238 -13.10 15.68 -3.22
C PHE A 238 -11.88 15.39 -4.11
N LEU A 239 -11.54 14.11 -4.31
CA LEU A 239 -10.45 13.69 -5.19
C LEU A 239 -10.69 14.11 -6.64
N THR A 240 -11.91 13.93 -7.15
CA THR A 240 -12.25 14.27 -8.54
C THR A 240 -12.16 15.77 -8.80
N ILE A 241 -12.67 16.59 -7.87
CA ILE A 241 -12.55 18.05 -7.95
C ILE A 241 -11.08 18.48 -7.84
N GLY A 242 -10.32 17.88 -6.91
CA GLY A 242 -8.90 18.13 -6.72
C GLY A 242 -8.10 17.87 -8.00
N MET A 243 -8.28 16.69 -8.61
CA MET A 243 -7.60 16.32 -9.85
C MET A 243 -7.97 17.24 -11.02
N ARG A 244 -9.25 17.61 -11.16
CA ARG A 244 -9.69 18.53 -12.22
C ARG A 244 -9.06 19.91 -12.08
N LYS A 245 -8.96 20.45 -10.85
CA LYS A 245 -8.28 21.72 -10.62
C LYS A 245 -6.78 21.65 -10.90
N LEU A 246 -6.13 20.57 -10.51
CA LEU A 246 -4.70 20.36 -10.79
C LEU A 246 -4.43 20.33 -12.29
N SER A 247 -5.25 19.61 -13.06
CA SER A 247 -5.17 19.55 -14.53
C SER A 247 -5.53 20.86 -15.24
N TYR A 248 -6.26 21.77 -14.60
CA TYR A 248 -6.52 23.10 -15.18
C TYR A 248 -5.35 24.05 -14.99
N PHE A 249 -4.50 23.79 -13.99
CA PHE A 249 -3.36 24.64 -13.65
C PHE A 249 -2.06 24.23 -14.36
N LEU A 250 -1.93 22.95 -14.72
CA LEU A 250 -0.88 22.40 -15.59
C LEU A 250 -1.24 22.58 -17.06
#